data_AF-A0A6C0D4L1-F1
#
_entry.id   AF-A0A6C0D4L1-F1
#
_cell.length_a   1.000
_cell.length_b   1.000
_cell.length_c   1.000
_cell.angle_alpha   90.00
_cell.angle_beta   90.00
_cell.angle_gamma   90.00
#
_symmetry.space_group_name_H-M   'P 1'
#
loop_
_entity.id
_entity.type
_entity.pdbx_description
1 polymer ?
#
loop_
_entity_poly.entity_id
_entity_poly.type
_entity_poly.pdbx_seq_one_letter_code
_entity_poly.pdbx_strand_id
1 'polypeptide(L)'
;MASTSSKNTPGNYELEQWTYAQNLNYNTAAHYGRPVNTYLPGDGLLGGNVHRENFAKNSCDIESMLRGIGSTNLVTREEPVKGELYSLKSLSVIDRIPLMVPAPLKVEPNQRPLRE
;
A
#
# COMPACT_ATOMS: atom_id res chain seq x y z
N MET A 1 -19.22 -46.32 -15.46
CA MET A 1 -19.00 -44.87 -15.29
C MET A 1 -17.94 -44.42 -16.27
N ALA A 2 -18.32 -43.93 -17.44
CA ALA A 2 -17.39 -43.45 -18.46
C ALA A 2 -17.60 -41.94 -18.61
N SER A 3 -16.64 -41.15 -18.12
CA SER A 3 -16.59 -39.72 -18.43
C SER A 3 -16.24 -39.58 -19.91
N THR A 4 -17.18 -39.10 -20.73
CA THR A 4 -16.99 -38.85 -22.17
C THR A 4 -16.19 -37.58 -22.46
N SER A 5 -15.76 -36.86 -21.42
CA SER A 5 -14.98 -35.64 -21.56
C SER A 5 -13.48 -35.95 -21.54
N SER A 6 -12.81 -35.63 -22.64
CA SER A 6 -11.36 -35.74 -22.85
C SER A 6 -10.57 -34.73 -22.01
N LYS A 7 -10.87 -34.55 -20.72
CA LYS A 7 -10.27 -33.48 -19.90
C LYS A 7 -8.76 -33.59 -19.74
N ASN A 8 -8.20 -34.80 -19.88
CA ASN A 8 -6.79 -35.07 -19.65
C ASN A 8 -5.96 -35.21 -20.94
N THR A 9 -6.49 -34.84 -22.11
CA THR A 9 -5.67 -34.83 -23.33
C THR A 9 -4.69 -33.65 -23.32
N PRO A 10 -3.46 -33.84 -23.83
CA PRO A 10 -2.45 -32.78 -23.90
C PRO A 10 -2.97 -31.46 -24.50
N GLY A 11 -3.76 -31.53 -25.58
CA GLY A 11 -4.35 -30.33 -26.22
C GLY A 11 -5.39 -29.60 -25.36
N ASN A 12 -6.14 -30.31 -24.50
CA ASN A 12 -7.08 -29.66 -23.59
C ASN A 12 -6.35 -29.00 -22.42
N TYR A 13 -5.28 -29.64 -21.92
CA TYR A 13 -4.42 -29.03 -20.91
C TYR A 13 -3.72 -27.77 -21.44
N GLU A 14 -3.23 -27.80 -22.68
CA GLU A 14 -2.63 -26.61 -23.32
C GLU A 14 -3.64 -25.47 -23.46
N LEU A 15 -4.88 -25.76 -23.84
CA LEU A 15 -5.95 -24.77 -23.93
C LEU A 15 -6.33 -24.20 -22.56
N GLU A 16 -6.38 -25.02 -21.51
CA GLU A 16 -6.59 -24.56 -20.13
C GLU A 16 -5.47 -23.64 -19.68
N GLN A 17 -4.21 -24.01 -19.93
CA GLN A 17 -3.06 -23.17 -19.60
C GLN A 17 -3.08 -21.85 -20.35
N TRP A 18 -3.41 -21.87 -21.64
CA TRP A 18 -3.60 -20.66 -22.43
C TRP A 18 -4.70 -19.78 -21.85
N THR A 19 -5.83 -20.38 -21.48
CA THR A 19 -6.96 -19.67 -20.87
C THR A 19 -6.57 -19.04 -19.53
N TYR A 20 -5.83 -19.76 -18.68
CA TYR A 20 -5.31 -19.20 -17.42
C TYR A 20 -4.33 -18.06 -17.67
N ALA A 21 -3.43 -18.17 -18.64
CA ALA A 21 -2.51 -17.11 -19.00
C ALA A 21 -3.24 -15.85 -19.51
N GLN A 22 -4.27 -16.01 -20.35
CA GLN A 22 -5.10 -14.90 -20.81
C GLN A 22 -5.87 -14.24 -19.66
N ASN A 23 -6.48 -15.05 -18.78
CA ASN A 23 -7.18 -14.53 -17.60
C ASN A 23 -6.23 -13.79 -16.65
N LEU A 24 -5.02 -14.32 -16.44
CA LEU A 24 -3.99 -13.64 -15.66
C LEU A 24 -3.69 -12.29 -16.29
N ASN A 25 -3.33 -12.26 -17.58
CA ASN A 25 -2.99 -11.03 -18.30
C ASN A 25 -4.11 -9.98 -18.25
N TYR A 26 -5.37 -10.41 -18.38
CA TYR A 26 -6.52 -9.50 -18.31
C TYR A 26 -6.71 -8.93 -16.90
N ASN A 27 -6.67 -9.78 -15.87
CA ASN A 27 -6.90 -9.37 -14.48
C ASN A 27 -5.73 -8.59 -13.87
N THR A 28 -4.51 -8.79 -14.36
CA THR A 28 -3.30 -8.08 -13.89
C THR A 28 -2.87 -6.95 -14.82
N ALA A 29 -3.62 -6.71 -15.92
CA ALA A 29 -3.33 -5.62 -16.83
C ALA A 29 -3.25 -4.29 -16.08
N ALA A 30 -2.15 -3.55 -16.25
CA ALA A 30 -1.88 -2.31 -15.51
C ALA A 30 -2.97 -1.23 -15.70
N HIS A 31 -3.75 -1.30 -16.78
CA HIS A 31 -4.84 -0.38 -17.08
C HIS A 31 -6.10 -0.66 -16.26
N TYR A 32 -6.23 -1.86 -15.70
CA TYR A 32 -7.40 -2.29 -14.95
C TYR A 32 -7.19 -1.98 -13.46
N GLY A 33 -7.89 -0.94 -12.96
CA GLY A 33 -7.93 -0.63 -11.52
C GLY A 33 -6.78 0.22 -10.97
N ARG A 34 -5.83 0.66 -11.81
CA ARG A 34 -4.80 1.65 -11.42
C ARG A 34 -5.17 3.05 -11.93
N PRO A 35 -5.41 4.04 -11.06
CA PRO A 35 -5.67 5.41 -11.49
C PRO A 35 -4.42 6.02 -12.13
N VAL A 36 -4.60 6.80 -13.20
CA VAL A 36 -3.53 7.48 -13.95
C VAL A 36 -2.76 8.46 -13.06
N ASN A 37 -3.50 9.25 -12.27
CA ASN A 37 -2.95 10.18 -11.30
C ASN A 37 -3.43 9.82 -9.90
N THR A 38 -2.49 9.72 -8.97
CA THR A 38 -2.77 9.43 -7.56
C THR A 38 -2.28 10.59 -6.71
N TYR A 39 -3.18 11.12 -5.88
CA TYR A 39 -2.89 12.16 -4.91
C TYR A 39 -3.34 11.73 -3.52
N LEU A 40 -2.67 12.23 -2.50
CA LEU A 40 -3.14 12.09 -1.12
C LEU A 40 -4.35 13.02 -0.92
N PRO A 41 -5.36 12.58 -0.15
CA PRO A 41 -6.48 13.43 0.24
C PRO A 41 -5.92 14.55 1.12
N GLY A 42 -5.87 15.77 0.57
CA GLY A 42 -5.52 16.96 1.34
C GLY A 42 -6.71 17.43 2.16
N ASP A 43 -6.90 18.74 2.24
CA ASP A 43 -8.04 19.34 2.92
C ASP A 43 -9.28 19.33 2.03
N GLY A 44 -10.42 18.89 2.56
CA GLY A 44 -11.72 18.90 1.88
C GLY A 44 -12.01 17.67 1.00
N LEU A 45 -11.07 16.74 0.86
CA LEU A 45 -11.29 15.46 0.18
C LEU A 45 -11.29 14.31 1.20
N LEU A 46 -12.16 13.33 0.98
CA LEU A 46 -12.15 12.09 1.76
C LEU A 46 -11.07 11.15 1.24
N GLY A 47 -10.50 10.35 2.15
CA GLY A 47 -9.56 9.31 1.77
C GLY A 47 -10.21 8.25 0.89
N GLY A 48 -9.57 7.98 -0.25
CA GLY A 48 -9.94 6.90 -1.17
C GLY A 48 -8.92 5.77 -1.14
N ASN A 49 -9.31 4.62 -1.71
CA ASN A 49 -8.39 3.52 -1.92
C ASN A 49 -7.37 3.88 -2.99
N VAL A 50 -6.09 3.68 -2.68
CA VAL A 50 -4.98 3.90 -3.60
C VAL A 50 -4.35 2.55 -3.94
N HIS A 51 -3.98 2.38 -5.20
CA HIS A 51 -3.36 1.17 -5.69
C HIS A 51 -1.95 1.00 -5.08
N ARG A 52 -1.60 -0.23 -4.65
CA ARG A 52 -0.34 -0.55 -3.94
C ARG A 52 0.92 -0.10 -4.70
N GLU A 53 0.94 -0.27 -6.03
CA GLU A 53 2.07 0.09 -6.89
C GLU A 53 2.24 1.61 -7.06
N ASN A 54 1.23 2.41 -6.68
CA ASN A 54 1.36 3.87 -6.65
C ASN A 54 2.02 4.35 -5.36
N PHE A 55 2.05 3.55 -4.30
CA PHE A 55 2.71 3.90 -3.04
C PHE A 55 4.18 3.50 -3.00
N ALA A 56 4.53 2.34 -3.55
CA ALA A 56 5.87 1.82 -3.50
C ALA A 56 6.15 0.90 -4.68
N LYS A 57 7.39 0.88 -5.15
CA LYS A 57 7.82 -0.05 -6.20
C LYS A 57 7.82 -1.49 -5.72
N ASN A 58 8.20 -1.72 -4.47
CA ASN A 58 8.24 -3.04 -3.83
C ASN A 58 7.10 -3.24 -2.82
N SER A 59 5.88 -2.82 -3.19
CA SER A 59 4.73 -2.89 -2.28
C SER A 59 4.45 -4.29 -1.73
N CYS A 60 4.62 -5.33 -2.55
CA CYS A 60 4.36 -6.72 -2.16
C CYS A 60 5.36 -7.23 -1.12
N ASP A 61 6.64 -6.86 -1.25
CA ASP A 61 7.69 -7.27 -0.31
C ASP A 61 7.49 -6.58 1.04
N ILE A 62 7.17 -5.27 1.01
CA ILE A 62 6.82 -4.51 2.22
C ILE A 62 5.60 -5.14 2.90
N GLU A 63 4.55 -5.45 2.15
CA GLU A 63 3.35 -6.09 2.71
C GLU A 63 3.66 -7.46 3.32
N SER A 64 4.47 -8.28 2.64
CA SER A 64 4.86 -9.61 3.12
C SER A 64 5.62 -9.52 4.44
N MET A 65 6.56 -8.57 4.54
CA MET A 65 7.28 -8.27 5.78
C MET A 65 6.33 -7.78 6.87
N LEU A 66 5.41 -6.86 6.57
CA LEU A 66 4.43 -6.33 7.54
C LEU A 66 3.47 -7.41 8.05
N ARG A 67 3.13 -8.39 7.20
CA ARG A 67 2.34 -9.57 7.59
C ARG A 67 3.16 -10.60 8.38
N GLY A 68 4.48 -10.42 8.50
CA GLY A 68 5.37 -11.33 9.20
C GLY A 68 5.61 -12.65 8.47
N ILE A 69 5.34 -12.71 7.16
CA ILE A 69 5.66 -13.89 6.34
C ILE A 69 7.18 -14.10 6.42
N GLY A 70 7.61 -15.35 6.61
CA GLY A 70 9.03 -15.72 6.69
C GLY A 70 9.76 -15.32 7.99
N SER A 71 9.11 -14.59 8.90
CA SER A 71 9.70 -14.17 10.20
C SER A 71 10.13 -15.33 11.12
N THR A 72 9.52 -16.50 10.97
CA THR A 72 9.81 -17.71 11.77
C THR A 72 10.75 -18.70 11.05
N ASN A 73 11.29 -18.34 9.88
CA ASN A 73 12.20 -19.22 9.16
C ASN A 73 13.56 -19.29 9.86
N LEU A 74 13.84 -20.43 10.49
CA LEU A 74 15.07 -20.69 11.24
C LEU A 74 16.23 -21.21 10.36
N VAL A 75 15.94 -21.60 9.11
CA VAL A 75 16.94 -22.16 8.18
C VAL A 75 17.57 -21.05 7.37
N THR A 76 16.76 -20.17 6.80
CA THR A 76 17.20 -19.00 6.04
C THR A 76 16.58 -17.76 6.64
N ARG A 77 17.38 -16.98 7.37
CA ARG A 77 16.92 -15.71 7.93
C ARG A 77 16.61 -14.75 6.79
N GLU A 78 15.38 -14.26 6.76
CA GLU A 78 14.96 -13.28 5.77
C GLU A 78 15.62 -11.92 6.05
N GLU A 79 16.10 -11.28 5.00
CA GLU A 79 16.72 -9.95 5.11
C GLU A 79 15.64 -8.88 5.34
N PRO A 80 15.95 -7.81 6.10
CA PRO A 80 15.01 -6.73 6.31
C PRO A 80 14.69 -6.02 4.99
N VAL A 81 13.41 -5.98 4.62
CA VAL A 81 12.94 -5.33 3.39
C VAL A 81 13.14 -3.82 3.51
N LYS A 82 13.86 -3.23 2.56
CA LYS A 82 14.00 -1.76 2.44
C LYS A 82 12.87 -1.23 1.56
N GLY A 83 12.00 -0.38 2.12
CA GLY A 83 10.87 0.17 1.37
C GLY A 83 11.30 1.22 0.34
N GLU A 84 10.97 0.99 -0.93
CA GLU A 84 11.13 1.94 -2.04
C GLU A 84 9.82 2.72 -2.24
N LEU A 85 9.57 3.70 -1.37
CA LEU A 85 8.33 4.47 -1.34
C LEU A 85 8.34 5.64 -2.34
N TYR A 86 7.20 5.88 -2.98
CA TYR A 86 6.97 7.07 -3.81
C TYR A 86 6.42 8.23 -2.97
N SER A 87 6.89 9.44 -3.26
CA SER A 87 6.35 10.66 -2.64
C SER A 87 5.12 11.13 -3.43
N LEU A 88 3.93 10.91 -2.85
CA LEU A 88 2.66 11.36 -3.42
C LEU A 88 2.37 12.81 -3.00
N LYS A 89 1.88 13.61 -3.95
CA LYS A 89 1.44 14.99 -3.68
C LYS A 89 0.05 14.97 -3.03
N SER A 90 -0.21 15.89 -2.11
CA SER A 90 -1.56 16.12 -1.58
C SER A 90 -2.36 17.03 -2.52
N LEU A 91 -3.67 16.78 -2.61
CA LEU A 91 -4.62 17.64 -3.30
C LEU A 91 -5.60 18.20 -2.28
N SER A 92 -5.49 19.50 -1.99
CA SER A 92 -6.44 20.22 -1.14
C SER A 92 -7.43 21.00 -2.02
N VAL A 93 -8.71 20.89 -1.70
CA VAL A 93 -9.80 21.62 -2.38
C VAL A 93 -10.20 22.87 -1.61
N ILE A 94 -9.92 22.89 -0.29
CA ILE A 94 -10.18 24.04 0.57
C ILE A 94 -8.88 24.56 1.18
N ASP A 95 -8.84 25.86 1.42
CA ASP A 95 -7.77 26.49 2.18
C ASP A 95 -8.07 26.38 3.67
N ARG A 96 -7.10 25.82 4.43
CA ARG A 96 -7.23 25.68 5.88
C ARG A 96 -6.96 27.02 6.56
N ILE A 97 -7.76 27.33 7.59
CA ILE A 97 -7.45 28.44 8.50
C ILE A 97 -6.08 28.17 9.14
N PRO A 98 -5.13 29.14 9.10
CA PRO A 98 -3.80 28.92 9.65
C PRO A 98 -3.88 28.57 11.13
N LEU A 99 -3.11 27.56 11.55
CA LEU A 99 -3.05 27.15 12.95
C LEU A 99 -2.44 28.28 13.78
N MET A 100 -3.24 28.87 14.66
CA MET A 100 -2.76 29.84 15.64
C MET A 100 -2.12 29.09 16.81
N VAL A 101 -0.80 28.95 16.77
CA VAL A 101 -0.02 28.38 17.88
C VAL A 101 0.24 29.49 18.91
N PRO A 102 -0.14 29.32 20.18
CA PRO A 102 0.17 30.31 21.21
C PRO A 102 1.69 30.41 21.39
N ALA A 103 2.15 31.59 21.83
CA ALA A 103 3.55 31.78 22.18
C ALA A 103 3.97 30.73 23.25
N PRO A 104 5.22 30.24 23.20
CA PRO A 104 5.71 29.26 24.17
C PRO A 104 5.54 29.80 25.59
N LEU A 105 5.02 28.95 26.49
CA LEU A 105 4.80 29.29 27.88
C LEU A 105 6.15 29.61 28.55
N LYS A 106 6.41 30.90 28.78
CA LYS A 106 7.50 31.35 29.64
C LYS A 106 6.99 31.36 31.07
N VAL A 107 7.39 30.37 31.85
CA VAL A 107 7.14 30.34 33.29
C VAL A 107 8.19 31.24 33.96
N GLU A 108 7.74 32.34 34.54
CA GLU A 108 8.62 33.23 35.30
C GLU A 108 9.18 32.49 36.53
N PRO A 109 10.51 32.52 36.78
CA PRO A 109 11.04 32.05 38.05
C PRO A 109 10.49 32.95 39.16
N ASN A 110 9.90 32.35 40.21
CA ASN A 110 9.29 33.00 41.41
C ASN A 110 7.78 33.32 41.36
N GLN A 111 6.98 32.62 40.56
CA GLN A 111 5.51 32.71 40.65
C GLN A 111 4.90 32.18 41.97
N ARG A 112 5.72 31.65 42.90
CA ARG A 112 5.27 31.17 44.21
C ARG A 112 5.88 32.05 45.32
N PRO A 113 5.06 32.75 46.13
CA PRO A 113 5.53 33.66 47.18
C PRO A 113 6.33 33.04 48.34
N LEU A 114 6.42 31.71 48.44
CA LEU A 114 6.91 30.98 49.63
C LEU A 114 7.99 29.94 49.32
N ARG A 115 8.80 30.13 48.27
CA ARG A 115 10.02 29.33 48.08
C ARG A 115 11.23 30.20 48.39
N GLU A 116 11.83 29.93 49.55
CA GLU A 116 13.21 30.32 49.90
C GLU A 116 14.22 29.68 48.94
#